data_AF-A0A3D4SY98-F1
#
_entry.id   AF-A0A3D4SY98-F1
#
_cell.length_a   1.000
_cell.length_b   1.000
_cell.length_c   1.000
_cell.angle_alpha   90.00
_cell.angle_beta   90.00
_cell.angle_gamma   90.00
#
_symmetry.space_group_name_H-M   'P 1'
#
loop_
_entity.id
_entity.type
_entity.pdbx_description
1 polymer ?
#
loop_
_entity_poly.entity_id
_entity_poly.type
_entity_poly.pdbx_seq_one_letter_code
_entity_poly.pdbx_strand_id
1 'polypeptide(L)' 'ETPYTRIDVEEHPDAGEWVKSVNDGNRVVPTVKYSDGTYATNPPAGDVRRKLAELG' A
#
# COMPACT_ATOMS: atom_id res chain seq x y z
N GLU A 1 14.74 -1.65 9.70
CA GLU A 1 13.51 -2.33 9.24
C GLU A 1 12.42 -1.28 9.15
N THR A 2 11.51 -1.37 8.17
CA THR A 2 10.34 -0.48 8.10
C THR A 2 9.18 -1.27 8.70
N PRO A 3 8.51 -0.81 9.77
CA PRO A 3 7.35 -1.51 10.30
C PRO A 3 6.19 -1.41 9.31
N TYR A 4 5.53 -2.54 9.04
CA TYR A 4 4.33 -2.61 8.22
C TYR A 4 3.49 -3.82 8.61
N THR A 5 2.20 -3.77 8.28
CA THR A 5 1.33 -4.95 8.30
C THR A 5 1.28 -5.53 6.90
N ARG A 6 1.74 -6.77 6.72
CA ARG A 6 1.60 -7.49 5.45
C ARG A 6 0.15 -7.93 5.29
N ILE A 7 -0.48 -7.55 4.18
CA ILE A 7 -1.79 -8.06 3.76
C ILE A 7 -1.61 -8.78 2.43
N ASP A 8 -2.02 -10.05 2.37
CA ASP A 8 -2.02 -10.82 1.13
C ASP A 8 -3.37 -10.65 0.42
N VAL A 9 -3.36 -10.06 -0.78
CA VAL A 9 -4.58 -9.77 -1.55
C VAL A 9 -5.20 -11.02 -2.19
N GLU A 10 -4.51 -12.16 -2.15
CA GLU A 10 -5.06 -13.46 -2.55
C GLU A 10 -5.92 -14.06 -1.43
N GLU A 11 -5.51 -13.86 -0.17
CA GLU A 11 -6.23 -14.34 1.01
C GLU A 11 -7.31 -13.35 1.50
N HIS A 12 -7.13 -12.05 1.24
CA HIS A 12 -8.02 -10.97 1.63
C HIS A 12 -8.69 -10.34 0.41
N PRO A 13 -9.86 -10.85 -0.04
CA PRO A 13 -10.51 -10.39 -1.26
C PRO A 13 -10.92 -8.91 -1.19
N ASP A 14 -11.30 -8.41 -0.02
CA ASP A 14 -11.61 -7.00 0.25
C ASP A 14 -10.40 -6.08 0.03
N ALA A 15 -9.22 -6.50 0.50
CA ALA A 15 -7.97 -5.78 0.22
C ALA A 15 -7.65 -5.79 -1.28
N GLY A 16 -7.89 -6.91 -1.97
CA GLY A 16 -7.70 -7.03 -3.40
C GLY A 16 -8.63 -6.14 -4.23
N GLU A 17 -9.88 -5.98 -3.82
CA GLU A 17 -10.83 -5.04 -4.45
C GLU A 17 -10.46 -3.59 -4.15
N TRP A 18 -10.01 -3.28 -2.94
CA TRP A 18 -9.49 -1.95 -2.62
C TRP A 18 -8.27 -1.61 -3.50
N VAL A 19 -7.32 -2.52 -3.68
CA VAL A 19 -6.16 -2.32 -4.57
C VAL A 19 -6.62 -2.02 -5.99
N LYS A 20 -7.60 -2.73 -6.54
CA LYS A 20 -8.15 -2.42 -7.88
C LYS A 20 -8.78 -1.03 -7.91
N SER A 21 -9.54 -0.67 -6.87
CA SER A 21 -10.24 0.62 -6.80
C SER A 21 -9.30 1.83 -6.87
N VAL A 22 -8.08 1.69 -6.35
CA VAL A 22 -7.08 2.78 -6.33
C VAL A 22 -6.10 2.73 -7.51
N ASN A 23 -6.25 1.75 -8.41
CA ASN A 23 -5.35 1.45 -9.53
C ASN A 23 -6.10 1.25 -10.86
N ASP A 24 -7.15 2.03 -11.10
CA ASP A 24 -7.92 2.00 -12.36
C ASP A 24 -8.44 0.60 -12.74
N GLY A 25 -8.85 -0.19 -11.73
CA GLY A 25 -9.33 -1.56 -11.89
C GLY A 25 -8.22 -2.63 -11.92
N ASN A 26 -6.95 -2.23 -11.95
CA ASN A 26 -5.82 -3.16 -12.00
C ASN A 26 -5.38 -3.61 -10.61
N ARG A 27 -5.01 -4.89 -10.45
CA ARG A 27 -4.45 -5.39 -9.19
C ARG A 27 -2.92 -5.23 -9.18
N VAL A 28 -2.45 -4.01 -8.91
CA VAL A 28 -1.00 -3.70 -8.86
C VAL A 28 -0.44 -3.94 -7.46
N VAL A 29 0.62 -4.74 -7.36
CA VAL A 29 1.35 -5.02 -6.12
C VAL A 29 2.84 -4.72 -6.29
N PRO A 30 3.53 -4.20 -5.25
CA PRO A 30 2.98 -3.77 -3.95
C PRO A 30 2.16 -2.47 -4.05
N THR A 31 1.07 -2.36 -3.29
CA THR A 31 0.36 -1.10 -3.04
C THR A 31 0.40 -0.84 -1.53
N VAL A 32 0.81 0.36 -1.14
CA VAL A 32 0.92 0.76 0.28
C VAL A 32 -0.23 1.68 0.64
N LYS A 33 -0.90 1.40 1.75
CA LYS A 33 -1.86 2.30 2.40
C LYS A 33 -1.21 2.90 3.64
N TYR A 34 -1.14 4.22 3.71
CA TYR A 34 -0.56 4.94 4.85
C TYR A 34 -1.61 5.28 5.91
N SER A 35 -1.17 5.61 7.13
CA SER A 35 -2.04 5.94 8.26
C SER A 35 -2.86 7.23 8.06
N ASP A 36 -2.39 8.14 7.21
CA ASP A 36 -3.11 9.35 6.80
C ASP A 36 -4.19 9.08 5.73
N GLY A 37 -4.38 7.82 5.33
CA GLY A 37 -5.34 7.42 4.30
C GLY A 37 -4.84 7.58 2.86
N THR A 38 -3.66 8.17 2.66
CA THR A 38 -3.02 8.20 1.33
C THR A 38 -2.52 6.82 0.94
N TYR A 39 -2.21 6.64 -0.35
CA TYR A 39 -1.68 5.39 -0.88
C TYR A 39 -0.59 5.64 -1.91
N ALA A 40 0.23 4.62 -2.15
CA ALA A 40 1.22 4.60 -3.21
C ALA A 40 1.22 3.27 -3.94
N THR A 41 1.27 3.34 -5.27
CA THR A 41 1.27 2.18 -6.16
C THR A 41 2.68 1.87 -6.63
N ASN A 42 3.14 0.65 -6.35
CA ASN A 42 4.49 0.17 -6.64
C ASN A 42 5.62 1.16 -6.27
N PRO A 43 5.63 1.74 -5.05
CA PRO A 43 6.64 2.72 -4.67
C PRO A 43 8.01 2.05 -4.42
N PRO A 44 9.12 2.77 -4.66
CA PRO A 44 10.41 2.32 -4.16
C PRO A 44 10.43 2.35 -2.63
N ALA A 45 11.15 1.42 -2.00
CA ALA A 45 11.24 1.32 -0.54
C ALA A 45 11.80 2.58 0.15
N GLY A 46 12.56 3.42 -0.58
CA GLY A 46 13.02 4.72 -0.09
C GLY A 46 11.87 5.70 0.16
N ASP A 47 10.92 5.77 -0.76
CA ASP A 47 9.76 6.67 -0.65
C ASP A 47 8.81 6.22 0.46
N VAL A 48 8.60 4.92 0.62
CA VAL A 48 7.80 4.39 1.73
C VAL A 48 8.39 4.79 3.08
N ARG A 49 9.72 4.68 3.25
CA ARG A 49 10.40 5.07 4.50
C ARG A 49 10.33 6.57 4.75
N ARG A 50 10.52 7.38 3.71
CA ARG A 50 10.42 8.84 3.79
C ARG A 50 9.01 9.27 4.20
N LYS A 51 7.98 8.75 3.53
CA LYS A 51 6.58 9.03 3.86
C LYS A 51 6.22 8.56 5.26
N LEU A 52 6.73 7.40 5.69
CA LEU A 52 6.52 6.92 7.06
C LEU A 52 7.13 7.91 8.09
N ALA A 53 8.34 8.41 7.87
CA ALA A 53 8.96 9.41 8.74
C ALA A 53 8.21 10.76 8.76
N GLU A 54 7.57 11.14 7.65
CA GLU A 54 6.69 12.32 7.58
C GLU A 54 5.41 12.14 8.42
N LEU A 55 5.02 10.91 8.72
CA LEU A 55 3.79 10.56 9.46
C LEU A 55 4.02 10.30 10.96
N GLY A 56 5.27 10.14 11.41
CA GLY A 56 5.65 10.01 12.83
C GLY A 56 6.31 8.69 13.18
#